data_AF-A0A2N3DXU4-F1
#
_entry.id   AF-A0A2N3DXU4-F1
#
_cell.length_a   1.000
_cell.length_b   1.000
_cell.length_c   1.000
_cell.angle_alpha   90.00
_cell.angle_beta   90.00
_cell.angle_gamma   90.00
#
_symmetry.space_group_name_H-M   'P 1'
#
loop_
_entity.id
_entity.type
_entity.pdbx_description
1 polymer ?
#
loop_
_entity_poly.entity_id
_entity_poly.type
_entity_poly.pdbx_seq_one_letter_code
_entity_poly.pdbx_strand_id
1 'polypeptide(L)'
;MKWHHHLSRAYWLRIRAKRYPHYARRLGADPPVLDQLDLAMDLLWPFARRVFLMHRVDDLSYGAIATAVDVDVATIERCIADALWSVRMVRREFE
;
A
#
# COMPACT_ATOMS: atom_id res chain seq x y z
N MET A 1 -14.98 -13.47 -1.91
CA MET A 1 -14.80 -12.30 -1.00
C MET A 1 -14.75 -12.67 0.48
N LYS A 2 -13.54 -12.72 1.06
CA LYS A 2 -13.34 -12.98 2.50
C LYS A 2 -13.43 -11.67 3.29
N TRP A 3 -14.44 -11.56 4.16
CA TRP A 3 -14.78 -10.35 4.95
C TRP A 3 -13.61 -9.76 5.76
N HIS A 4 -12.63 -10.59 6.16
CA HIS A 4 -11.47 -10.15 6.92
C HIS A 4 -10.58 -9.16 6.14
N HIS A 5 -10.51 -9.22 4.80
CA HIS A 5 -9.72 -8.26 4.02
C HIS A 5 -10.38 -6.87 4.01
N HIS A 6 -11.71 -6.82 3.95
CA HIS A 6 -12.45 -5.55 4.04
C HIS A 6 -12.30 -4.90 5.41
N LEU A 7 -12.45 -5.69 6.49
CA LEU A 7 -12.26 -5.22 7.85
C LEU A 7 -10.82 -4.79 8.10
N SER A 8 -9.85 -5.59 7.63
CA SER A 8 -8.42 -5.25 7.70
C SER A 8 -8.13 -3.94 6.99
N ARG A 9 -8.65 -3.74 5.77
CA ARG A 9 -8.50 -2.49 5.01
C ARG A 9 -9.11 -1.29 5.75
N ALA A 10 -10.35 -1.40 6.24
CA ALA A 10 -11.03 -0.32 6.94
C ALA A 10 -10.31 0.07 8.25
N TYR A 11 -9.87 -0.94 9.01
CA TYR A 11 -9.06 -0.76 10.20
C TYR A 11 -7.73 -0.07 9.86
N TRP A 12 -7.08 -0.48 8.77
CA TRP A 12 -5.82 0.09 8.37
C TRP A 12 -5.94 1.53 7.85
N LEU A 13 -7.00 1.88 7.12
CA LEU A 13 -7.28 3.27 6.73
C LEU A 13 -7.40 4.18 7.96
N ARG A 14 -8.03 3.70 9.03
CA ARG A 14 -8.12 4.42 10.31
C ARG A 14 -6.76 4.57 10.99
N ILE A 15 -5.93 3.53 10.99
CA ILE A 15 -4.55 3.61 11.53
C ILE A 15 -3.68 4.56 10.71
N ARG A 16 -3.76 4.47 9.38
CA ARG A 16 -3.02 5.31 8.43
C ARG A 16 -3.25 6.78 8.72
N ALA A 17 -4.50 7.19 8.87
CA ALA A 17 -4.86 8.58 9.18
C ALA A 17 -4.21 9.08 10.49
N LYS A 18 -4.02 8.19 11.47
CA LYS A 18 -3.35 8.54 12.73
C LYS A 18 -1.83 8.52 12.65
N ARG A 19 -1.25 7.58 11.90
CA ARG A 19 0.21 7.38 11.82
C ARG A 19 0.90 8.31 10.83
N TYR A 20 0.23 8.67 9.73
CA TYR A 20 0.81 9.50 8.67
C TYR A 20 1.47 10.80 9.16
N PRO A 21 0.82 11.63 9.99
CA PRO A 21 1.41 12.90 10.43
C PRO A 21 2.68 12.72 11.27
N HIS A 22 2.78 11.61 12.00
CA HIS A 22 3.96 11.30 12.82
C HIS A 22 5.15 10.88 11.94
N TYR A 23 4.90 10.11 10.87
CA TYR A 23 5.94 9.68 9.96
C TYR A 23 6.43 10.81 9.05
N ALA A 24 5.51 11.63 8.50
CA ALA A 24 5.89 12.79 7.69
C ALA A 24 6.83 13.75 8.45
N ARG A 25 6.55 13.99 9.75
CA ARG A 25 7.43 14.81 10.61
C ARG A 25 8.82 14.21 10.84
N ARG A 26 9.00 12.90 10.73
CA ARG A 26 10.31 12.24 10.93
C ARG A 26 11.23 12.35 9.71
N LEU A 27 10.68 12.51 8.51
CA LEU A 27 11.42 12.54 7.25
C LEU A 27 12.09 13.89 6.97
N GLY A 28 11.67 14.95 7.65
CA GLY A 28 12.18 16.30 7.38
C GLY A 28 11.56 16.91 6.12
N ALA A 29 12.14 18.03 5.65
CA ALA A 29 11.57 18.82 4.55
C ALA A 29 11.92 18.29 3.15
N ASP A 30 13.05 17.58 3.01
CA ASP A 30 13.54 17.05 1.72
C ASP A 30 14.13 15.64 1.91
N PRO A 31 13.28 14.63 2.16
CA PRO A 31 13.74 13.27 2.28
C PRO A 31 14.14 12.70 0.91
N PRO A 32 15.20 11.87 0.85
CA PRO A 32 15.53 11.07 -0.32
C PRO A 32 14.32 10.28 -0.85
N VAL A 33 14.27 10.08 -2.17
CA VAL A 33 13.17 9.35 -2.84
C VAL A 33 12.95 7.94 -2.26
N LEU A 34 14.01 7.27 -1.81
CA LEU A 34 13.91 5.96 -1.18
C LEU A 34 13.15 6.02 0.15
N ASP A 35 13.39 7.05 0.96
CA ASP A 35 12.70 7.22 2.23
C ASP A 35 11.22 7.59 2.03
N GLN A 36 10.92 8.34 0.96
CA GLN A 36 9.54 8.61 0.52
C GLN A 36 8.82 7.32 0.08
N LEU A 37 9.51 6.44 -0.64
CA LEU A 37 8.96 5.14 -1.04
C LEU A 37 8.75 4.23 0.17
N ASP A 38 9.70 4.17 1.10
CA ASP A 38 9.56 3.40 2.34
C ASP A 38 8.36 3.89 3.15
N LEU A 39 8.17 5.22 3.25
CA LEU A 39 6.96 5.78 3.85
C LEU A 39 5.69 5.34 3.11
N ALA A 40 5.66 5.43 1.78
CA ALA A 40 4.50 5.03 1.00
C ALA A 40 4.16 3.55 1.20
N MET A 41 5.18 2.68 1.31
CA MET A 41 5.03 1.25 1.56
C MET A 41 4.61 0.95 3.00
N ASP A 42 5.08 1.71 3.97
CA ASP A 42 4.68 1.58 5.37
C ASP A 42 3.26 2.08 5.63
N LEU A 43 2.74 2.98 4.79
CA LEU A 43 1.35 3.43 4.80
C LEU A 43 0.39 2.45 4.10
N LEU A 44 0.90 1.37 3.51
CA LEU A 44 0.09 0.30 2.98
C LEU A 44 -0.26 -0.70 4.06
N TRP A 45 -1.49 -1.20 3.99
CA TRP A 45 -1.86 -2.33 4.80
C TRP A 45 -1.12 -3.60 4.33
N PRO A 46 -0.76 -4.52 5.24
CA PRO A 46 0.17 -5.61 4.95
C PRO A 46 -0.18 -6.43 3.72
N PHE A 47 -1.46 -6.67 3.48
CA PHE A 47 -1.91 -7.42 2.32
C PHE A 47 -1.68 -6.67 1.01
N ALA A 48 -2.03 -5.37 0.94
CA ALA A 48 -1.77 -4.58 -0.26
C ALA A 48 -0.27 -4.40 -0.52
N ARG A 49 0.55 -4.26 0.54
CA ARG A 49 2.01 -4.24 0.41
C ARG A 49 2.51 -5.53 -0.24
N ARG A 50 2.06 -6.69 0.25
CA ARG A 50 2.43 -8.00 -0.32
C ARG A 50 2.01 -8.13 -1.79
N VAL A 51 0.76 -7.79 -2.11
CA VAL A 51 0.23 -7.84 -3.48
C VAL A 51 1.01 -6.91 -4.42
N PHE A 52 1.32 -5.69 -3.97
CA PHE A 52 2.10 -4.74 -4.76
C PHE A 52 3.51 -5.26 -5.05
N LEU A 53 4.19 -5.84 -4.06
CA LEU A 53 5.52 -6.42 -4.26
C LEU A 53 5.48 -7.65 -5.17
N MET A 54 4.51 -8.54 -5.01
CA MET A 54 4.31 -9.67 -5.92
C MET A 54 4.10 -9.23 -7.37
N HIS A 55 3.39 -8.12 -7.58
CA HIS A 55 3.21 -7.60 -8.93
C HIS A 55 4.44 -6.88 -9.47
N ARG A 56 5.10 -6.04 -8.67
CA ARG A 56 6.17 -5.14 -9.14
C ARG A 56 7.57 -5.71 -9.07
N VAL A 57 7.82 -6.63 -8.13
CA VAL A 57 9.13 -7.25 -7.90
C VAL A 57 9.17 -8.65 -8.48
N ASP A 58 8.14 -9.45 -8.21
CA ASP A 58 8.07 -10.84 -8.71
C ASP A 58 7.44 -10.94 -10.12
N ASP A 59 7.03 -9.81 -10.70
CA ASP A 59 6.39 -9.67 -12.02
C ASP A 59 5.18 -10.60 -12.25
N LEU A 60 4.46 -10.91 -11.16
CA LEU A 60 3.28 -11.77 -11.24
C LEU A 60 2.08 -11.00 -11.81
N SER A 61 1.32 -11.67 -12.69
CA SER A 61 0.04 -11.16 -13.18
C SER A 61 -1.01 -11.14 -12.06
N TYR A 62 -2.02 -10.27 -12.17
CA TYR A 62 -3.07 -10.19 -11.15
C TYR A 62 -3.82 -11.52 -10.96
N GLY A 63 -4.00 -12.29 -12.04
CA GLY A 63 -4.58 -13.62 -11.98
C GLY A 63 -3.71 -14.62 -11.21
N ALA A 64 -2.40 -14.63 -11.47
CA ALA A 64 -1.46 -15.49 -10.74
C ALA A 64 -1.42 -15.15 -9.25
N ILE A 65 -1.43 -13.86 -8.90
CA ILE A 65 -1.50 -13.41 -7.51
C ILE A 65 -2.82 -13.83 -6.88
N ALA A 66 -3.96 -13.57 -7.55
CA ALA A 66 -5.30 -13.95 -7.09
C ALA A 66 -5.39 -15.45 -6.75
N THR A 67 -4.84 -16.32 -7.61
CA THR A 67 -4.72 -17.75 -7.34
C THR A 67 -3.79 -18.05 -6.16
N ALA A 68 -2.60 -17.43 -6.11
CA ALA A 68 -1.61 -17.70 -5.06
C ALA A 68 -2.04 -17.29 -3.65
N VAL A 69 -2.84 -16.23 -3.51
CA VAL A 69 -3.38 -15.75 -2.22
C VAL A 69 -4.85 -16.09 -1.99
N ASP A 70 -5.48 -16.84 -2.90
CA ASP A 70 -6.87 -17.31 -2.82
C ASP A 70 -7.88 -16.16 -2.57
N VAL A 71 -7.86 -15.19 -3.48
CA VAL A 71 -8.77 -14.03 -3.51
C VAL A 71 -9.22 -13.69 -4.93
N ASP A 72 -10.29 -12.93 -5.04
CA ASP A 72 -10.80 -12.45 -6.33
C ASP A 72 -9.84 -11.41 -6.96
N VAL A 73 -9.70 -11.42 -8.30
CA VAL A 73 -8.86 -10.45 -9.04
C VAL A 73 -9.23 -9.00 -8.72
N ALA A 74 -10.52 -8.70 -8.54
CA ALA A 74 -10.99 -7.37 -8.13
C ALA A 74 -10.42 -6.91 -6.78
N THR A 75 -10.10 -7.86 -5.87
CA THR A 75 -9.43 -7.55 -4.60
C THR A 75 -7.97 -7.18 -4.84
N ILE A 76 -7.30 -7.86 -5.76
CA ILE A 76 -5.93 -7.57 -6.17
C ILE A 76 -5.84 -6.18 -6.81
N GLU A 77 -6.71 -5.88 -7.76
CA GLU A 77 -6.78 -4.55 -8.41
C GLU A 77 -6.97 -3.43 -7.38
N ARG A 78 -7.85 -3.66 -6.39
CA ARG A 78 -8.07 -2.69 -5.31
C ARG A 78 -6.85 -2.49 -4.42
N CYS A 79 -6.09 -3.56 -4.15
CA CYS A 79 -4.83 -3.46 -3.42
C CYS A 79 -3.79 -2.66 -4.20
N ILE A 80 -3.67 -2.87 -5.51
CA ILE A 80 -2.78 -2.10 -6.37
C ILE A 80 -3.21 -0.63 -6.42
N ALA A 81 -4.51 -0.34 -6.51
CA ALA A 81 -5.03 1.03 -6.47
C ALA A 81 -4.69 1.73 -5.15
N ASP A 82 -4.85 1.05 -4.01
CA ASP A 82 -4.47 1.58 -2.69
C ASP A 82 -2.95 1.86 -2.63
N ALA A 83 -2.11 1.02 -3.23
CA ALA A 83 -0.66 1.19 -3.33
C ALA A 83 -0.26 2.42 -4.15
N LEU A 84 -0.80 2.56 -5.35
CA LEU A 84 -0.55 3.71 -6.21
C LEU A 84 -1.04 5.02 -5.55
N TRP A 85 -2.16 4.97 -4.85
CA TRP A 85 -2.65 6.12 -4.08
C TRP A 85 -1.67 6.52 -2.98
N SER A 86 -1.11 5.57 -2.24
CA SER A 86 -0.11 5.86 -1.21
C SER A 86 1.15 6.49 -1.77
N VAL A 87 1.72 5.93 -2.84
CA VAL A 87 2.90 6.49 -3.50
C VAL A 87 2.64 7.90 -4.00
N ARG A 88 1.51 8.12 -4.67
CA ARG A 88 1.13 9.45 -5.17
C ARG A 88 0.94 10.47 -4.06
N MET A 89 0.33 10.07 -2.95
CA MET A 89 0.05 10.95 -1.82
C MET A 89 1.34 11.39 -1.14
N VAL A 90 2.26 10.46 -0.88
CA VAL A 90 3.57 10.78 -0.31
C VAL A 90 4.39 11.65 -1.25
N ARG A 91 4.45 11.31 -2.54
CA ARG A 91 5.21 12.10 -3.52
C ARG A 91 4.74 13.55 -3.59
N ARG A 92 3.42 13.80 -3.52
CA ARG A 92 2.83 15.15 -3.51
C ARG A 92 3.14 15.96 -2.25
N GLU A 93 3.46 15.31 -1.13
CA GLU A 93 3.80 16.01 0.11
C GLU A 93 5.22 16.60 0.04
N PHE A 94 6.09 15.99 -0.77
CA PHE A 94 7.52 16.33 -0.88
C PHE A 94 7.91 16.90 -2.26
N GLU A 95 6.92 17.23 -3.10
CA GLU A 95 7.07 18.04 -4.34
C GLU A 95 6.94 19.53 -4.01
#